data_AF-A0A6N9AJH7-F1
#
_entry.id   AF-A0A6N9AJH7-F1
#
_cell.length_a   1.000
_cell.length_b   1.000
_cell.length_c   1.000
_cell.angle_alpha   90.00
_cell.angle_beta   90.00
_cell.angle_gamma   90.00
#
_symmetry.space_group_name_H-M   'P 1'
#
loop_
_entity.id
_entity.type
_entity.pdbx_description
1 polymer ?
#
loop_
_entity_poly.entity_id
_entity_poly.type
_entity_poly.pdbx_seq_one_letter_code
_entity_poly.pdbx_strand_id
1 'polypeptide(L)'
;MNDAEIRVWLDEQWRSVLDSQITEPDPEVDRLVDSKVVSIRYAVVTQILGKIADSNRSLLYLQSSSGEKGAWNARSFCDAVIVPWVSENQNVIGTSKEPYANKPLRRKKLELQMDDVRDKEKWRWLVEFFLELEVLSPNELKKAFRRILGALARKMERQSIKYPKLSRVSLPSLLDALGEFLNSSSAGLRPLAVTAALLKVLGEGFSLFLKVESQGLNEADAASGMPGDVMCYSEDNSLVLAVEVKERSLTLADVRASTTKALQADDQLSQFLFATQGIRSGDRTEIEAAMNRAWASGLNLYHTDILEITAAAFVLLHEDYRPRLLREIADELDRRGVHSHRLDWHEILTGIVVGGGR
;
A
#
# COMPACT_ATOMS: atom_id res chain seq x y z
N MET A 1 -27.91 -10.87 -11.01
CA MET A 1 -27.09 -9.71 -11.43
C MET A 1 -26.41 -10.07 -12.74
N ASN A 2 -26.24 -9.12 -13.66
CA ASN A 2 -25.38 -9.32 -14.84
C ASN A 2 -23.89 -9.13 -14.46
N ASP A 3 -22.97 -9.51 -15.35
CA ASP A 3 -21.52 -9.48 -15.05
C ASP A 3 -21.00 -8.07 -14.69
N ALA A 4 -21.55 -7.02 -15.30
CA ALA A 4 -21.16 -5.63 -14.99
C ALA A 4 -21.65 -5.19 -13.60
N GLU A 5 -22.89 -5.53 -13.23
CA GLU A 5 -23.43 -5.28 -11.88
C GLU A 5 -22.62 -6.03 -10.81
N ILE A 6 -22.22 -7.27 -11.10
CA ILE A 6 -21.38 -8.08 -10.21
C ILE A 6 -20.01 -7.44 -10.03
N ARG A 7 -19.41 -6.92 -11.11
CA ARG A 7 -18.13 -6.22 -11.07
C ARG A 7 -18.21 -4.98 -10.17
N VAL A 8 -19.22 -4.12 -10.37
CA VAL A 8 -19.44 -2.93 -9.54
C VAL A 8 -19.61 -3.30 -8.06
N TRP A 9 -20.45 -4.29 -7.76
CA TRP A 9 -20.65 -4.74 -6.38
C TRP A 9 -19.35 -5.27 -5.75
N LEU A 10 -18.57 -6.06 -6.49
CA LEU A 10 -17.30 -6.60 -6.02
C LEU A 10 -16.29 -5.48 -5.71
N ASP A 11 -16.21 -4.46 -6.57
CA ASP A 11 -15.31 -3.31 -6.37
C ASP A 11 -15.73 -2.48 -5.16
N GLU A 12 -17.03 -2.29 -4.93
CA GLU A 12 -17.54 -1.64 -3.71
C GLU A 12 -17.19 -2.42 -2.45
N GLN A 13 -17.36 -3.76 -2.46
CA GLN A 13 -16.99 -4.59 -1.33
C GLN A 13 -15.48 -4.56 -1.07
N TRP A 14 -14.68 -4.59 -2.14
CA TRP A 14 -13.23 -4.52 -2.04
C TRP A 14 -12.75 -3.20 -1.47
N ARG A 15 -13.24 -2.06 -1.97
CA ARG A 15 -12.94 -0.73 -1.41
C ARG A 15 -13.32 -0.64 0.06
N SER A 16 -14.52 -1.08 0.41
CA SER A 16 -14.97 -1.10 1.81
C SER A 16 -14.04 -1.92 2.72
N VAL A 17 -13.48 -3.03 2.23
CA VAL A 17 -12.52 -3.85 3.00
C VAL A 17 -11.18 -3.13 3.17
N LEU A 18 -10.68 -2.49 2.12
CA LEU A 18 -9.44 -1.72 2.18
C LEU A 18 -9.55 -0.52 3.14
N ASP A 19 -10.69 0.16 3.13
CA ASP A 19 -10.94 1.33 4.01
C ASP A 19 -11.16 0.93 5.48
N SER A 20 -11.77 -0.23 5.72
CA SER A 20 -12.16 -0.66 7.08
C SER A 20 -11.04 -1.33 7.87
N GLN A 21 -9.84 -1.51 7.29
CA GLN A 21 -8.70 -2.18 7.91
C GLN A 21 -9.12 -3.47 8.64
N ILE A 22 -9.81 -4.42 7.99
CA ILE A 22 -10.30 -5.64 8.65
C ILE A 22 -9.12 -6.39 9.29
N THR A 23 -8.97 -6.23 10.61
CA THR A 23 -7.72 -6.47 11.35
C THR A 23 -7.56 -7.90 11.81
N GLU A 24 -8.64 -8.67 12.01
CA GLU A 24 -8.51 -9.98 12.64
C GLU A 24 -8.24 -11.10 11.60
N PRO A 25 -7.16 -11.88 11.80
CA PRO A 25 -6.91 -13.11 11.05
C PRO A 25 -8.08 -14.09 11.20
N ASP A 26 -8.29 -14.87 10.16
CA ASP A 26 -9.34 -15.87 10.10
C ASP A 26 -8.69 -17.17 9.62
N PRO A 27 -8.25 -18.04 10.54
CA PRO A 27 -7.38 -19.17 10.20
C PRO A 27 -7.95 -20.09 9.12
N GLU A 28 -9.27 -20.26 9.06
CA GLU A 28 -9.95 -21.11 8.07
C GLU A 28 -9.88 -20.47 6.68
N VAL A 29 -10.24 -19.19 6.58
CA VAL A 29 -10.21 -18.43 5.33
C VAL A 29 -8.77 -18.17 4.87
N ASP A 30 -7.89 -17.77 5.78
CA ASP A 30 -6.48 -17.48 5.51
C ASP A 30 -5.78 -18.72 4.92
N ARG A 31 -6.08 -19.94 5.43
CA ARG A 31 -5.46 -21.16 4.89
C ARG A 31 -5.81 -21.42 3.42
N LEU A 32 -7.04 -21.07 3.01
CA LEU A 32 -7.51 -21.20 1.63
C LEU A 32 -6.91 -20.10 0.73
N VAL A 33 -6.92 -18.86 1.19
CA VAL A 33 -6.38 -17.68 0.48
C VAL A 33 -4.85 -17.75 0.29
N ASP A 34 -4.14 -18.32 1.25
CA ASP A 34 -2.68 -18.56 1.22
C ASP A 34 -2.31 -19.94 0.63
N SER A 35 -3.27 -20.67 0.05
CA SER A 35 -2.96 -21.93 -0.63
C SER A 35 -1.91 -21.75 -1.72
N LYS A 36 -0.89 -22.62 -1.78
CA LYS A 36 0.08 -22.63 -2.89
C LYS A 36 -0.54 -23.10 -4.21
N VAL A 37 -1.75 -23.68 -4.16
CA VAL A 37 -2.48 -24.19 -5.33
C VAL A 37 -3.39 -23.10 -5.88
N VAL A 38 -3.03 -22.59 -7.07
CA VAL A 38 -3.75 -21.48 -7.74
C VAL A 38 -5.24 -21.78 -7.90
N SER A 39 -5.60 -23.00 -8.30
CA SER A 39 -7.00 -23.39 -8.51
C SER A 39 -7.83 -23.28 -7.24
N ILE A 40 -7.26 -23.57 -6.05
CA ILE A 40 -7.98 -23.39 -4.78
C ILE A 40 -8.28 -21.90 -4.56
N ARG A 41 -7.29 -21.04 -4.72
CA ARG A 41 -7.45 -19.60 -4.46
C ARG A 41 -8.50 -18.95 -5.36
N TYR A 42 -8.50 -19.29 -6.66
CA TYR A 42 -9.52 -18.79 -7.57
C TYR A 42 -10.89 -19.41 -7.29
N ALA A 43 -10.96 -20.72 -6.99
CA ALA A 43 -12.24 -21.38 -6.70
C ALA A 43 -12.99 -20.71 -5.54
N VAL A 44 -12.30 -20.40 -4.43
CA VAL A 44 -12.89 -19.73 -3.25
C VAL A 44 -13.65 -18.47 -3.66
N VAL A 45 -13.02 -17.58 -4.42
CA VAL A 45 -13.62 -16.29 -4.79
C VAL A 45 -14.70 -16.48 -5.87
N THR A 46 -14.40 -17.24 -6.92
CA THR A 46 -15.31 -17.43 -8.05
C THR A 46 -16.62 -18.10 -7.62
N GLN A 47 -16.55 -19.19 -6.85
CA GLN A 47 -17.75 -19.96 -6.49
C GLN A 47 -18.67 -19.15 -5.59
N ILE A 48 -18.10 -18.52 -4.55
CA ILE A 48 -18.88 -17.75 -3.57
C ILE A 48 -19.50 -16.52 -4.22
N LEU A 49 -18.75 -15.76 -5.02
CA LEU A 49 -19.31 -14.63 -5.74
C LEU A 49 -20.38 -15.05 -6.75
N GLY A 50 -20.18 -16.19 -7.42
CA GLY A 50 -21.16 -16.78 -8.32
C GLY A 50 -22.51 -17.03 -7.62
N LYS A 51 -22.49 -17.64 -6.43
CA LYS A 51 -23.69 -17.89 -5.62
C LYS A 51 -24.31 -16.61 -5.04
N ILE A 52 -23.50 -15.61 -4.69
CA ILE A 52 -24.02 -14.29 -4.27
C ILE A 52 -24.76 -13.61 -5.43
N ALA A 53 -24.25 -13.72 -6.66
CA ALA A 53 -24.84 -13.11 -7.84
C ALA A 53 -26.16 -13.77 -8.29
N ASP A 54 -26.31 -15.07 -8.00
CA ASP A 54 -27.49 -15.88 -8.27
C ASP A 54 -27.57 -17.02 -7.27
N SER A 55 -28.54 -16.92 -6.34
CA SER A 55 -28.72 -17.85 -5.22
C SER A 55 -29.10 -19.28 -5.67
N ASN A 56 -29.52 -19.46 -6.91
CA ASN A 56 -29.81 -20.79 -7.45
C ASN A 56 -28.53 -21.58 -7.77
N ARG A 57 -27.38 -20.92 -7.89
CA ARG A 57 -26.11 -21.58 -8.18
C ARG A 57 -25.58 -22.32 -6.96
N SER A 58 -24.98 -23.48 -7.21
CA SER A 58 -24.28 -24.25 -6.19
C SER A 58 -22.79 -23.94 -6.17
N LEU A 59 -22.19 -23.88 -4.98
CA LEU A 59 -20.73 -23.74 -4.82
C LEU A 59 -19.93 -24.97 -5.29
N LEU A 60 -20.60 -26.11 -5.48
CA LEU A 60 -19.95 -27.37 -5.82
C LEU A 60 -19.91 -27.65 -7.33
N TYR A 61 -20.81 -27.06 -8.12
CA TYR A 61 -20.87 -27.32 -9.56
C TYR A 61 -20.02 -26.33 -10.35
N LEU A 62 -19.29 -26.85 -11.33
CA LEU A 62 -18.33 -26.08 -12.13
C LEU A 62 -18.77 -25.90 -13.58
N GLN A 63 -19.64 -26.79 -14.08
CA GLN A 63 -20.09 -26.83 -15.47
C GLN A 63 -21.61 -26.99 -15.56
N SER A 64 -22.24 -26.20 -16.43
CA SER A 64 -23.67 -26.30 -16.75
C SER A 64 -24.05 -27.65 -17.39
N SER A 65 -23.11 -28.32 -18.05
CA SER A 65 -23.30 -29.64 -18.69
C SER A 65 -23.42 -30.81 -17.70
N SER A 66 -23.55 -30.55 -16.40
CA SER A 66 -23.97 -31.60 -15.45
C SER A 66 -25.48 -31.88 -15.53
N GLY A 67 -26.30 -30.90 -15.94
CA GLY A 67 -27.77 -31.04 -15.98
C GLY A 67 -28.43 -31.02 -14.60
N GLU A 68 -27.64 -30.80 -13.54
CA GLU A 68 -28.08 -30.82 -12.15
C GLU A 68 -28.65 -29.47 -11.70
N LYS A 69 -29.55 -29.48 -10.71
CA LYS A 69 -30.11 -28.25 -10.15
C LYS A 69 -28.99 -27.40 -9.56
N GLY A 70 -28.90 -26.14 -9.99
CA GLY A 70 -27.89 -25.18 -9.56
C GLY A 70 -26.53 -25.33 -10.22
N ALA A 71 -26.41 -26.17 -11.25
CA ALA A 71 -25.22 -26.23 -12.08
C ALA A 71 -25.06 -24.99 -12.97
N TRP A 72 -23.83 -24.52 -13.12
CA TRP A 72 -23.55 -23.28 -13.84
C TRP A 72 -22.14 -23.29 -14.43
N ASN A 73 -21.86 -22.37 -15.36
CA ASN A 73 -20.57 -22.26 -16.01
C ASN A 73 -19.63 -21.34 -15.21
N ALA A 74 -18.94 -21.92 -14.22
CA ALA A 74 -18.03 -21.19 -13.36
C ALA A 74 -16.80 -20.68 -14.10
N ARG A 75 -16.35 -21.39 -15.15
CA ARG A 75 -15.21 -20.97 -15.97
C ARG A 75 -15.50 -19.64 -16.67
N SER A 76 -16.59 -19.57 -17.42
CA SER A 76 -16.93 -18.34 -18.15
C SER A 76 -17.15 -17.15 -17.22
N PHE A 77 -17.75 -17.39 -16.05
CA PHE A 77 -17.88 -16.34 -15.02
C PHE A 77 -16.52 -15.90 -14.45
N CYS A 78 -15.63 -16.85 -14.17
CA CYS A 78 -14.27 -16.53 -13.73
C CYS A 78 -13.52 -15.69 -14.76
N ASP A 79 -13.58 -16.09 -16.02
CA ASP A 79 -12.87 -15.43 -17.12
C ASP A 79 -13.43 -14.01 -17.38
N ALA A 80 -14.75 -13.83 -17.25
CA ALA A 80 -15.43 -12.54 -17.49
C ALA A 80 -15.33 -11.55 -16.31
N VAL A 81 -15.36 -12.04 -15.07
CA VAL A 81 -15.48 -11.17 -13.87
C VAL A 81 -14.22 -11.23 -13.00
N ILE A 82 -13.78 -12.43 -12.63
CA ILE A 82 -12.73 -12.59 -11.62
C ILE A 82 -11.35 -12.31 -12.20
N VAL A 83 -11.01 -12.83 -13.39
CA VAL A 83 -9.69 -12.64 -13.98
C VAL A 83 -9.40 -11.15 -14.24
N PRO A 84 -10.31 -10.35 -14.84
CA PRO A 84 -10.13 -8.90 -14.95
C PRO A 84 -10.00 -8.22 -13.58
N TRP A 85 -10.89 -8.52 -12.61
CA TRP A 85 -10.78 -7.97 -11.26
C TRP A 85 -9.44 -8.25 -10.60
N VAL A 86 -8.94 -9.48 -10.69
CA VAL A 86 -7.64 -9.86 -10.13
C VAL A 86 -6.51 -9.08 -10.81
N SER A 87 -6.56 -8.92 -12.12
CA SER A 87 -5.55 -8.15 -12.87
C SER A 87 -5.53 -6.68 -12.46
N GLU A 88 -6.71 -6.08 -12.25
CA GLU A 88 -6.89 -4.69 -11.81
C GLU A 88 -6.53 -4.50 -10.33
N ASN A 89 -6.66 -5.56 -9.53
CA ASN A 89 -6.36 -5.56 -8.09
C ASN A 89 -5.08 -6.35 -7.81
N GLN A 90 -4.03 -5.98 -8.55
CA GLN A 90 -2.64 -6.29 -8.21
C GLN A 90 -2.33 -7.79 -8.16
N ASN A 91 -3.08 -8.59 -8.92
CA ASN A 91 -2.97 -10.04 -8.96
C ASN A 91 -3.07 -10.71 -7.56
N VAL A 92 -3.86 -10.13 -6.65
CA VAL A 92 -3.98 -10.55 -5.24
C VAL A 92 -4.26 -12.05 -5.04
N ILE A 93 -5.00 -12.66 -5.97
CA ILE A 93 -5.24 -14.12 -6.01
C ILE A 93 -4.11 -14.86 -6.76
N GLY A 94 -3.61 -14.32 -7.86
CA GLY A 94 -2.53 -14.88 -8.68
C GLY A 94 -2.52 -14.30 -10.09
N THR A 95 -1.58 -14.74 -10.92
CA THR A 95 -1.36 -14.23 -12.29
C THR A 95 -1.94 -15.13 -13.39
N SER A 96 -2.75 -16.14 -13.01
CA SER A 96 -3.27 -17.12 -13.96
C SER A 96 -4.37 -16.52 -14.81
N LYS A 97 -4.19 -16.51 -16.13
CA LYS A 97 -5.21 -16.05 -17.09
C LYS A 97 -6.33 -17.06 -17.30
N GLU A 98 -6.07 -18.35 -17.08
CA GLU A 98 -7.07 -19.44 -17.24
C GLU A 98 -7.11 -20.36 -16.01
N PRO A 99 -7.50 -19.86 -14.82
CA PRO A 99 -7.42 -20.63 -13.58
C PRO A 99 -8.25 -21.93 -13.59
N TYR A 100 -9.36 -21.93 -14.34
CA TYR A 100 -10.28 -23.08 -14.50
C TYR A 100 -9.89 -24.05 -15.62
N ALA A 101 -8.80 -23.80 -16.36
CA ALA A 101 -8.31 -24.75 -17.38
C ALA A 101 -7.61 -25.97 -16.76
N ASN A 102 -7.19 -25.87 -15.49
CA ASN A 102 -6.53 -26.96 -14.77
C ASN A 102 -7.48 -28.13 -14.48
N LYS A 103 -6.95 -29.37 -14.57
CA LYS A 103 -7.70 -30.63 -14.36
C LYS A 103 -8.73 -30.60 -13.21
N PRO A 104 -8.39 -30.18 -11.98
CA PRO A 104 -9.34 -30.25 -10.89
C PRO A 104 -10.57 -29.35 -11.03
N LEU A 105 -10.43 -28.22 -11.73
CA LEU A 105 -11.54 -27.29 -11.98
C LEU A 105 -12.23 -27.51 -13.34
N ARG A 106 -11.74 -28.44 -14.15
CA ARG A 106 -12.33 -28.81 -15.43
C ARG A 106 -13.35 -29.96 -15.32
N ARG A 107 -13.59 -30.46 -14.11
CA ARG A 107 -14.62 -31.47 -13.83
C ARG A 107 -16.01 -30.81 -13.78
N LYS A 108 -17.07 -31.63 -13.74
CA LYS A 108 -18.45 -31.13 -13.62
C LYS A 108 -18.76 -30.59 -12.23
N LYS A 109 -18.19 -31.22 -11.20
CA LYS A 109 -18.45 -30.94 -9.77
C LYS A 109 -17.16 -31.11 -8.98
N LEU A 110 -17.06 -30.37 -7.88
CA LEU A 110 -16.04 -30.56 -6.85
C LEU A 110 -16.37 -31.79 -6.00
N GLU A 111 -15.36 -32.61 -5.76
CA GLU A 111 -15.45 -33.87 -5.00
C GLU A 111 -14.46 -33.83 -3.84
N LEU A 112 -14.83 -34.39 -2.69
CA LEU A 112 -13.99 -34.41 -1.48
C LEU A 112 -12.64 -35.11 -1.71
N GLN A 113 -12.66 -36.19 -2.49
CA GLN A 113 -11.47 -36.99 -2.79
C GLN A 113 -11.09 -36.82 -4.25
N MET A 114 -9.90 -36.27 -4.49
CA MET A 114 -9.38 -36.08 -5.83
C MET A 114 -7.89 -36.42 -5.88
N ASP A 115 -7.53 -37.38 -6.72
CA ASP A 115 -6.14 -37.80 -6.90
C ASP A 115 -5.30 -36.81 -7.70
N ASP A 116 -5.95 -36.05 -8.59
CA ASP A 116 -5.29 -35.10 -9.50
C ASP A 116 -4.94 -33.75 -8.85
N VAL A 117 -5.18 -33.58 -7.53
CA VAL A 117 -4.90 -32.34 -6.82
C VAL A 117 -3.60 -32.46 -6.02
N ARG A 118 -2.67 -31.52 -6.27
CA ARG A 118 -1.36 -31.49 -5.61
C ARG A 118 -1.46 -31.40 -4.07
N ASP A 119 -2.46 -30.70 -3.56
CA ASP A 119 -2.71 -30.51 -2.13
C ASP A 119 -4.09 -31.07 -1.78
N LYS A 120 -4.16 -32.38 -1.55
CA LYS A 120 -5.42 -33.11 -1.30
C LYS A 120 -6.10 -32.66 -0.02
N GLU A 121 -5.31 -32.29 1.00
CA GLU A 121 -5.83 -31.85 2.30
C GLU A 121 -6.53 -30.49 2.16
N LYS A 122 -5.86 -29.49 1.56
CA LYS A 122 -6.49 -28.18 1.32
C LYS A 122 -7.67 -28.27 0.36
N TRP A 123 -7.63 -29.19 -0.60
CA TRP A 123 -8.75 -29.43 -1.50
C TRP A 123 -9.98 -29.93 -0.76
N ARG A 124 -9.81 -30.94 0.11
CA ARG A 124 -10.89 -31.43 0.96
C ARG A 124 -11.48 -30.29 1.80
N TRP A 125 -10.64 -29.47 2.42
CA TRP A 125 -11.11 -28.31 3.19
C TRP A 125 -11.85 -27.29 2.34
N LEU A 126 -11.45 -27.03 1.10
CA LEU A 126 -12.20 -26.17 0.19
C LEU A 126 -13.62 -26.71 -0.03
N VAL A 127 -13.77 -28.02 -0.23
CA VAL A 127 -15.06 -28.65 -0.46
C VAL A 127 -15.92 -28.66 0.80
N GLU A 128 -15.34 -28.95 1.96
CA GLU A 128 -16.01 -28.87 3.27
C GLU A 128 -16.48 -27.44 3.57
N PHE A 129 -15.61 -26.45 3.34
CA PHE A 129 -15.93 -25.04 3.47
C PHE A 129 -17.10 -24.64 2.55
N PHE A 130 -17.12 -25.11 1.30
CA PHE A 130 -18.25 -24.85 0.41
C PHE A 130 -19.54 -25.54 0.86
N LEU A 131 -19.48 -26.74 1.43
CA LEU A 131 -20.66 -27.42 1.97
C LEU A 131 -21.27 -26.62 3.13
N GLU A 132 -20.43 -26.05 4.00
CA GLU A 132 -20.88 -25.19 5.10
C GLU A 132 -21.50 -23.88 4.60
N LEU A 133 -20.89 -23.24 3.60
CA LEU A 133 -21.41 -22.01 3.01
C LEU A 133 -22.69 -22.22 2.19
N GLU A 134 -22.93 -23.43 1.66
CA GLU A 134 -24.08 -23.73 0.79
C GLU A 134 -25.42 -23.55 1.51
N VAL A 135 -25.44 -23.75 2.83
CA VAL A 135 -26.65 -23.68 3.67
C VAL A 135 -26.87 -22.30 4.33
N LEU A 136 -25.95 -21.36 4.16
CA LEU A 136 -26.05 -20.03 4.76
C LEU A 136 -27.12 -19.18 4.09
N SER A 137 -27.68 -18.23 4.85
CA SER A 137 -28.53 -17.19 4.26
C SER A 137 -27.71 -16.27 3.33
N PRO A 138 -28.37 -15.56 2.38
CA PRO A 138 -27.67 -14.63 1.49
C PRO A 138 -26.84 -13.56 2.22
N ASN A 139 -27.30 -13.10 3.38
CA ASN A 139 -26.57 -12.10 4.18
C ASN A 139 -25.35 -12.70 4.87
N GLU A 140 -25.44 -13.91 5.40
CA GLU A 140 -24.30 -14.62 6.01
C GLU A 140 -23.25 -14.97 4.95
N LEU A 141 -23.66 -15.40 3.76
CA LEU A 141 -22.75 -15.67 2.65
C LEU A 141 -21.98 -14.40 2.23
N LYS A 142 -22.65 -13.25 2.16
CA LYS A 142 -21.99 -11.95 1.91
C LYS A 142 -20.98 -11.58 3.00
N LYS A 143 -21.30 -11.85 4.28
CA LYS A 143 -20.35 -11.64 5.40
C LYS A 143 -19.14 -12.57 5.29
N ALA A 144 -19.35 -13.85 4.97
CA ALA A 144 -18.26 -14.80 4.71
C ALA A 144 -17.37 -14.36 3.54
N PHE A 145 -17.98 -13.84 2.47
CA PHE A 145 -17.22 -13.31 1.33
C PHE A 145 -16.39 -12.07 1.70
N ARG A 146 -16.90 -11.17 2.54
CA ARG A 146 -16.11 -10.06 3.08
C ARG A 146 -14.91 -10.52 3.90
N ARG A 147 -15.02 -11.61 4.68
CA ARG A 147 -13.87 -12.22 5.40
C ARG A 147 -12.78 -12.69 4.41
N ILE A 148 -13.18 -13.28 3.28
CA ILE A 148 -12.26 -13.68 2.20
C ILE A 148 -11.55 -12.48 1.57
N LEU A 149 -12.29 -11.40 1.29
CA LEU A 149 -11.68 -10.17 0.79
C LEU A 149 -10.71 -9.58 1.83
N GLY A 150 -11.05 -9.59 3.13
CA GLY A 150 -10.14 -9.16 4.20
C GLY A 150 -8.83 -9.97 4.22
N ALA A 151 -8.93 -11.30 4.11
CA ALA A 151 -7.76 -12.17 4.01
C ALA A 151 -6.91 -11.89 2.76
N LEU A 152 -7.54 -11.59 1.62
CA LEU A 152 -6.83 -11.17 0.40
C LEU A 152 -6.12 -9.83 0.57
N ALA A 153 -6.74 -8.84 1.20
CA ALA A 153 -6.13 -7.54 1.49
C ALA A 153 -4.87 -7.71 2.38
N ARG A 154 -4.98 -8.46 3.48
CA ARG A 154 -3.83 -8.77 4.34
C ARG A 154 -2.73 -9.52 3.60
N LYS A 155 -3.09 -10.47 2.73
CA LYS A 155 -2.12 -11.19 1.91
C LYS A 155 -1.40 -10.23 0.95
N MET A 156 -2.11 -9.27 0.36
CA MET A 156 -1.55 -8.24 -0.51
C MET A 156 -0.50 -7.43 0.23
N GLU A 157 -0.79 -6.96 1.44
CA GLU A 157 0.16 -6.21 2.28
C GLU A 157 1.46 -7.00 2.53
N ARG A 158 1.34 -8.32 2.78
CA ARG A 158 2.49 -9.22 3.00
C ARG A 158 3.32 -9.52 1.74
N GLN A 159 2.80 -9.28 0.54
CA GLN A 159 3.56 -9.56 -0.68
C GLN A 159 4.72 -8.59 -0.82
N SER A 160 5.94 -9.11 -0.90
CA SER A 160 7.13 -8.31 -1.20
C SER A 160 7.08 -7.79 -2.64
N ILE A 161 7.22 -6.48 -2.83
CA ILE A 161 7.39 -5.90 -4.16
C ILE A 161 8.88 -5.86 -4.47
N LYS A 162 9.28 -6.40 -5.64
CA LYS A 162 10.66 -6.32 -6.10
C LYS A 162 10.81 -5.08 -6.95
N TYR A 163 11.45 -4.04 -6.41
CA TYR A 163 11.78 -2.84 -7.16
C TYR A 163 12.90 -3.11 -8.19
N PRO A 164 12.85 -2.50 -9.38
CA PRO A 164 13.91 -2.63 -10.35
C PRO A 164 15.21 -2.02 -9.81
N LYS A 165 16.35 -2.65 -10.15
CA LYS A 165 17.67 -2.14 -9.78
C LYS A 165 18.11 -1.09 -10.79
N LEU A 166 18.28 0.15 -10.32
CA LEU A 166 18.79 1.27 -11.11
C LEU A 166 20.27 1.49 -10.76
N SER A 167 21.15 1.35 -11.75
CA SER A 167 22.59 1.58 -11.58
C SER A 167 22.97 3.06 -11.67
N ARG A 168 22.29 3.82 -12.52
CA ARG A 168 22.54 5.26 -12.73
C ARG A 168 21.24 5.98 -13.01
N VAL A 169 21.08 7.17 -12.44
CA VAL A 169 19.86 7.99 -12.57
C VAL A 169 20.26 9.45 -12.79
N SER A 170 19.69 10.10 -13.80
CA SER A 170 19.89 11.53 -14.04
C SER A 170 19.12 12.37 -13.00
N LEU A 171 19.57 13.59 -12.70
CA LEU A 171 18.81 14.47 -11.80
C LEU A 171 17.39 14.77 -12.33
N PRO A 172 17.17 15.07 -13.63
CA PRO A 172 15.83 15.20 -14.19
C PRO A 172 14.96 13.96 -13.95
N SER A 173 15.47 12.76 -14.24
CA SER A 173 14.71 11.51 -14.03
C SER A 173 14.35 11.26 -12.57
N LEU A 174 15.23 11.65 -11.63
CA LEU A 174 14.93 11.60 -10.20
C LEU A 174 13.78 12.54 -9.84
N LEU A 175 13.85 13.80 -10.29
CA LEU A 175 12.82 14.81 -10.00
C LEU A 175 11.48 14.46 -10.65
N ASP A 176 11.49 13.93 -11.88
CA ASP A 176 10.28 13.47 -12.57
C ASP A 176 9.61 12.32 -11.80
N ALA A 177 10.40 11.32 -11.35
CA ALA A 177 9.89 10.19 -10.57
C ALA A 177 9.29 10.63 -9.23
N LEU A 178 9.95 11.54 -8.52
CA LEU A 178 9.42 12.10 -7.27
C LEU A 178 8.18 12.94 -7.51
N GLY A 179 8.17 13.76 -8.56
CA GLY A 179 7.03 14.60 -8.92
C GLY A 179 5.80 13.76 -9.26
N GLU A 180 5.96 12.73 -10.10
CA GLU A 180 4.90 11.77 -10.44
C GLU A 180 4.35 11.09 -9.18
N PHE A 181 5.26 10.62 -8.30
CA PHE A 181 4.87 9.93 -7.08
C PHE A 181 4.11 10.84 -6.11
N LEU A 182 4.56 12.07 -5.89
CA LEU A 182 4.00 13.03 -4.95
C LEU A 182 2.71 13.71 -5.46
N ASN A 183 2.41 13.64 -6.76
CA ASN A 183 1.22 14.25 -7.35
C ASN A 183 -0.09 13.49 -7.06
N SER A 184 0.00 12.26 -6.54
CA SER A 184 -1.16 11.46 -6.16
C SER A 184 -1.44 11.55 -4.66
N SER A 185 -2.66 11.93 -4.28
CA SER A 185 -3.09 12.02 -2.89
C SER A 185 -2.83 10.71 -2.14
N SER A 186 -2.25 10.81 -0.95
CA SER A 186 -1.79 9.67 -0.15
C SER A 186 -2.07 9.79 1.34
N ALA A 187 -2.94 10.75 1.72
CA ALA A 187 -3.19 11.10 3.12
C ALA A 187 -1.88 11.41 3.89
N GLY A 188 -0.89 11.99 3.22
CA GLY A 188 0.42 12.35 3.77
C GLY A 188 1.49 11.25 3.76
N LEU A 189 1.17 10.00 3.40
CA LEU A 189 2.12 8.90 3.51
C LEU A 189 3.28 9.01 2.53
N ARG A 190 3.02 9.37 1.26
CA ARG A 190 4.08 9.53 0.25
C ARG A 190 5.05 10.65 0.60
N PRO A 191 4.62 11.89 0.87
CA PRO A 191 5.57 12.95 1.23
C PRO A 191 6.33 12.62 2.52
N LEU A 192 5.73 11.91 3.47
CA LEU A 192 6.42 11.46 4.68
C LEU A 192 7.53 10.44 4.36
N ALA A 193 7.22 9.40 3.58
CA ALA A 193 8.20 8.40 3.15
C ALA A 193 9.35 9.03 2.35
N VAL A 194 9.04 9.94 1.42
CA VAL A 194 10.07 10.64 0.63
C VAL A 194 10.93 11.53 1.51
N THR A 195 10.33 12.27 2.45
CA THR A 195 11.08 13.16 3.35
C THR A 195 12.01 12.38 4.28
N ALA A 196 11.54 11.28 4.86
CA ALA A 196 12.37 10.42 5.71
C ALA A 196 13.54 9.81 4.94
N ALA A 197 13.27 9.25 3.75
CA ALA A 197 14.30 8.69 2.87
C ALA A 197 15.31 9.76 2.42
N LEU A 198 14.82 10.95 2.04
CA LEU A 198 15.64 12.08 1.64
C LEU A 198 16.59 12.47 2.77
N LEU A 199 16.08 12.74 3.97
CA LEU A 199 16.90 13.17 5.09
C LEU A 199 17.91 12.11 5.52
N LYS A 200 17.58 10.83 5.40
CA LYS A 200 18.55 9.74 5.61
C LYS A 200 19.70 9.81 4.60
N VAL A 201 19.38 9.94 3.31
CA VAL A 201 20.39 10.03 2.24
C VAL A 201 21.23 11.30 2.34
N LEU A 202 20.62 12.44 2.68
CA LEU A 202 21.34 13.70 2.90
C LEU A 202 22.21 13.62 4.16
N GLY A 203 21.68 13.03 5.24
CA GLY A 203 22.40 12.80 6.50
C GLY A 203 23.67 12.01 6.29
N GLU A 204 23.60 10.92 5.53
CA GLU A 204 24.76 10.11 5.18
C GLU A 204 25.68 10.79 4.18
N GLY A 205 25.13 11.46 3.16
CA GLY A 205 25.90 12.07 2.07
C GLY A 205 26.70 13.29 2.48
N PHE A 206 26.18 14.07 3.42
CA PHE A 206 26.82 15.27 3.96
C PHE A 206 27.33 15.09 5.39
N SER A 207 27.18 13.89 5.96
CA SER A 207 27.52 13.60 7.37
C SER A 207 26.81 14.56 8.36
N LEU A 208 25.52 14.83 8.11
CA LEU A 208 24.72 15.74 8.94
C LEU A 208 24.04 15.03 10.11
N PHE A 209 23.62 13.78 9.91
CA PHE A 209 22.78 13.05 10.85
C PHE A 209 23.29 11.61 10.98
N LEU A 210 23.38 11.11 12.21
CA LEU A 210 23.68 9.70 12.49
C LEU A 210 22.43 8.83 12.32
N LYS A 211 21.27 9.37 12.70
CA LYS A 211 20.01 8.63 12.77
C LYS A 211 18.86 9.49 12.32
N VAL A 212 17.97 8.92 11.51
CA VAL A 212 16.71 9.52 11.08
C VAL A 212 15.58 8.60 11.48
N GLU A 213 14.61 9.13 12.22
CA GLU A 213 13.40 8.41 12.65
C GLU A 213 12.16 9.09 12.07
N SER A 214 11.09 8.33 11.84
CA SER A 214 9.82 8.89 11.39
C SER A 214 8.63 8.23 12.09
N GLN A 215 7.54 8.98 12.19
CA GLN A 215 6.33 8.53 12.86
C GLN A 215 5.68 7.34 12.12
N GLY A 216 5.08 6.44 12.90
CA GLY A 216 4.37 5.24 12.43
C GLY A 216 5.25 4.04 12.08
N LEU A 217 6.58 4.15 12.16
CA LEU A 217 7.50 3.03 11.92
C LEU A 217 8.12 2.46 13.19
N ASN A 218 8.39 3.32 14.18
CA ASN A 218 9.06 2.94 15.42
C ASN A 218 8.08 2.90 16.62
N GLU A 219 6.76 2.90 16.37
CA GLU A 219 5.69 2.95 17.40
C GLU A 219 5.42 1.58 18.06
N ALA A 220 6.44 1.02 18.70
CA ALA A 220 6.23 0.27 19.93
C ALA A 220 6.61 1.21 21.07
N ASP A 221 5.61 1.71 21.82
CA ASP A 221 5.72 2.37 23.13
C ASP A 221 5.84 3.92 23.27
N ALA A 222 5.72 4.76 22.23
CA ALA A 222 5.91 6.23 22.41
C ALA A 222 4.96 7.18 21.65
N ALA A 223 3.67 6.83 21.49
CA ALA A 223 2.73 7.62 20.69
C ALA A 223 2.27 8.98 21.29
N SER A 224 2.85 9.47 22.39
CA SER A 224 2.55 10.82 22.90
C SER A 224 3.83 11.59 23.17
N GLY A 225 4.25 12.45 22.22
CA GLY A 225 5.31 13.43 22.48
C GLY A 225 6.43 13.53 21.44
N MET A 226 6.29 13.03 20.21
CA MET A 226 7.31 13.27 19.19
C MET A 226 7.31 14.74 18.72
N PRO A 227 8.49 15.40 18.63
CA PRO A 227 8.59 16.79 18.19
C PRO A 227 8.14 17.05 16.75
N GLY A 228 8.22 16.06 15.85
CA GLY A 228 7.80 16.16 14.45
C GLY A 228 7.40 14.81 13.85
N ASP A 229 7.15 14.80 12.54
CA ASP A 229 6.86 13.58 11.77
C ASP A 229 8.15 12.84 11.39
N VAL A 230 9.26 13.57 11.21
CA VAL A 230 10.61 13.04 11.01
C VAL A 230 11.58 13.75 11.96
N MET A 231 12.44 12.99 12.62
CA MET A 231 13.44 13.49 13.57
C MET A 231 14.83 13.05 13.14
N CYS A 232 15.76 13.99 13.11
CA CYS A 232 17.15 13.74 12.74
C CYS A 232 18.05 13.99 13.95
N TYR A 233 18.87 13.00 14.27
CA TYR A 233 19.73 12.99 15.46
C TYR A 233 21.20 13.04 15.09
N SER A 234 21.96 13.73 15.94
CA SER A 234 23.42 13.84 15.94
C SER A 234 24.09 12.54 16.43
N GLU A 235 25.42 12.45 16.32
CA GLU A 235 26.21 11.35 16.87
C GLU A 235 26.07 11.17 18.38
N ASP A 236 25.88 12.27 19.11
CA ASP A 236 25.61 12.27 20.56
C ASP A 236 24.14 11.97 20.91
N ASN A 237 23.34 11.58 19.91
CA ASN A 237 21.91 11.30 20.04
C ASN A 237 21.06 12.52 20.47
N SER A 238 21.56 13.74 20.33
CA SER A 238 20.75 14.97 20.45
C SER A 238 19.88 15.19 19.20
N LEU A 239 18.67 15.70 19.41
CA LEU A 239 17.76 16.07 18.32
C LEU A 239 18.28 17.33 17.62
N VAL A 240 18.67 17.20 16.36
CA VAL A 240 19.23 18.31 15.57
C VAL A 240 18.14 19.00 14.75
N LEU A 241 17.22 18.23 14.19
CA LEU A 241 16.17 18.71 13.31
C LEU A 241 14.90 17.92 13.51
N ALA A 242 13.80 18.61 13.79
CA ALA A 242 12.44 18.06 13.69
C ALA A 242 11.79 18.55 12.39
N VAL A 243 11.02 17.69 11.73
CA VAL A 243 10.37 17.99 10.46
C VAL A 243 8.89 17.66 10.53
N GLU A 244 8.06 18.62 10.16
CA GLU A 244 6.63 18.41 9.90
C GLU A 244 6.41 18.30 8.40
N VAL A 245 5.68 17.28 7.97
CA VAL A 245 5.41 16.98 6.57
C VAL A 245 3.92 17.17 6.27
N LYS A 246 3.60 17.97 5.25
CA LYS A 246 2.20 18.15 4.81
C LYS A 246 2.05 18.04 3.30
N GLU A 247 1.05 17.28 2.87
CA GLU A 247 0.62 17.15 1.47
C GLU A 247 -0.21 18.36 0.98
N ARG A 248 -0.19 19.47 1.72
CA ARG A 248 -0.92 20.70 1.40
C ARG A 248 -0.08 21.92 1.74
N SER A 249 -0.48 23.09 1.23
CA SER A 249 0.20 24.34 1.56
C SER A 249 0.18 24.64 3.07
N LEU A 250 1.29 25.18 3.55
CA LEU A 250 1.50 25.58 4.94
C LEU A 250 0.63 26.78 5.30
N THR A 251 0.02 26.74 6.47
CA THR A 251 -0.75 27.85 7.05
C THR A 251 -0.12 28.35 8.34
N LEU A 252 -0.46 29.57 8.76
CA LEU A 252 0.03 30.10 10.04
C LEU A 252 -0.43 29.25 11.24
N ALA A 253 -1.63 28.68 11.16
CA ALA A 253 -2.16 27.79 12.19
C ALA A 253 -1.30 26.54 12.35
N ASP A 254 -0.83 25.97 11.22
CA ASP A 254 0.08 24.82 11.23
C ASP A 254 1.39 25.18 11.91
N VAL A 255 2.00 26.30 11.51
CA VAL A 255 3.27 26.76 12.10
C VAL A 255 3.15 26.89 13.61
N ARG A 256 2.09 27.53 14.11
CA ARG A 256 1.86 27.70 15.55
C ARG A 256 1.65 26.37 16.27
N ALA A 257 0.79 25.51 15.73
CA ALA A 257 0.44 24.24 16.35
C ALA A 257 1.65 23.28 16.41
N SER A 258 2.32 23.06 15.28
CA SER A 258 3.48 22.17 15.21
C SER A 258 4.66 22.69 16.02
N THR A 259 4.96 23.99 15.97
CA THR A 259 6.07 24.57 16.76
C THR A 259 5.80 24.47 18.27
N THR A 260 4.56 24.73 18.71
CA THR A 260 4.20 24.60 20.13
C THR A 260 4.34 23.16 20.61
N LYS A 261 3.83 22.20 19.82
CA LYS A 261 3.96 20.77 20.12
C LYS A 261 5.43 20.35 20.18
N ALA A 262 6.25 20.82 19.24
CA ALA A 262 7.66 20.48 19.16
C ALA A 262 8.45 20.94 20.38
N LEU A 263 8.25 22.20 20.80
CA LEU A 263 8.91 22.76 21.99
C LEU A 263 8.40 22.16 23.30
N GLN A 264 7.16 21.65 23.34
CA GLN A 264 6.65 20.90 24.49
C GLN A 264 7.28 19.50 24.59
N ALA A 265 7.65 18.92 23.46
CA ALA A 265 8.28 17.62 23.38
C ALA A 265 9.80 17.69 23.63
N ASP A 266 10.45 18.74 23.15
CA ASP A 266 11.88 18.99 23.32
C ASP A 266 12.14 20.51 23.43
N ASP A 267 12.46 20.97 24.65
CA ASP A 267 12.71 22.38 24.95
C ASP A 267 14.09 22.87 24.48
N GLN A 268 14.97 21.97 24.04
CA GLN A 268 16.29 22.28 23.48
C GLN A 268 16.30 22.30 21.95
N LEU A 269 15.15 22.04 21.31
CA LEU A 269 15.03 22.05 19.86
C LEU A 269 15.43 23.41 19.28
N SER A 270 16.44 23.40 18.41
CA SER A 270 16.98 24.63 17.78
C SER A 270 16.66 24.76 16.30
N GLN A 271 16.19 23.70 15.64
CA GLN A 271 15.81 23.72 14.22
C GLN A 271 14.54 22.91 13.95
N PHE A 272 13.62 23.51 13.21
CA PHE A 272 12.37 22.89 12.78
C PHE A 272 12.11 23.18 11.30
N LEU A 273 11.82 22.14 10.51
CA LEU A 273 11.55 22.26 9.07
C LEU A 273 10.10 21.91 8.76
N PHE A 274 9.43 22.75 7.99
CA PHE A 274 8.17 22.43 7.34
C PHE A 274 8.43 21.99 5.90
N ALA A 275 8.18 20.71 5.60
CA ALA A 275 8.24 20.15 4.24
C ALA A 275 6.82 20.08 3.66
N THR A 276 6.46 21.04 2.81
CA THR A 276 5.08 21.20 2.29
C THR A 276 5.07 21.61 0.82
N GLN A 277 3.91 21.50 0.15
CA GLN A 277 3.69 21.98 -1.23
C GLN A 277 3.63 23.52 -1.35
N GLY A 278 4.47 24.24 -0.61
CA GLY A 278 4.48 25.71 -0.54
C GLY A 278 3.68 26.30 0.62
N ILE A 279 3.55 27.63 0.59
CA ILE A 279 2.88 28.45 1.62
C ILE A 279 1.57 29.00 1.07
N ARG A 280 0.50 28.95 1.88
CA ARG A 280 -0.78 29.58 1.53
C ARG A 280 -0.58 31.08 1.30
N SER A 281 -1.00 31.59 0.14
CA SER A 281 -0.73 32.97 -0.29
C SER A 281 -1.12 34.04 0.74
N GLY A 282 -2.25 33.87 1.42
CA GLY A 282 -2.74 34.79 2.46
C GLY A 282 -1.92 34.80 3.77
N ASP A 283 -1.08 33.80 4.01
CA ASP A 283 -0.39 33.62 5.29
C ASP A 283 1.11 33.96 5.23
N ARG A 284 1.65 34.19 4.02
CA ARG A 284 3.10 34.31 3.79
C ARG A 284 3.76 35.32 4.72
N THR A 285 3.26 36.55 4.76
CA THR A 285 3.82 37.63 5.59
C THR A 285 3.76 37.29 7.09
N GLU A 286 2.67 36.66 7.54
CA GLU A 286 2.49 36.32 8.95
C GLU A 286 3.36 35.15 9.38
N ILE A 287 3.58 34.18 8.48
CA ILE A 287 4.50 33.06 8.66
C ILE A 287 5.94 33.58 8.72
N GLU A 288 6.36 34.43 7.78
CA GLU A 288 7.69 35.06 7.80
C GLU A 288 7.93 35.82 9.11
N ALA A 289 6.93 36.58 9.58
CA ALA A 289 7.00 37.26 10.88
C ALA A 289 7.07 36.27 12.06
N ALA A 290 6.40 35.12 11.99
CA ALA A 290 6.48 34.07 13.01
C ALA A 290 7.86 33.41 13.03
N MET A 291 8.45 33.13 11.88
CA MET A 291 9.80 32.57 11.75
C MET A 291 10.85 33.52 12.34
N ASN A 292 10.73 34.83 12.06
CA ASN A 292 11.62 35.85 12.66
C ASN A 292 11.50 35.92 14.20
N ARG A 293 10.28 35.81 14.75
CA ARG A 293 10.08 35.77 16.21
C ARG A 293 10.64 34.51 16.84
N ALA A 294 10.48 33.36 16.18
CA ALA A 294 11.03 32.10 16.64
C ALA A 294 12.56 32.16 16.68
N TRP A 295 13.19 32.73 15.64
CA TRP A 295 14.64 32.92 15.57
C TRP A 295 15.17 33.77 16.72
N ALA A 296 14.50 34.89 17.02
CA ALA A 296 14.85 35.74 18.16
C ALA A 296 14.73 35.02 19.53
N SER A 297 14.01 33.90 19.57
CA SER A 297 13.81 33.04 20.74
C SER A 297 14.72 31.79 20.72
N GLY A 298 15.65 31.68 19.77
CA GLY A 298 16.61 30.58 19.65
C GLY A 298 16.16 29.40 18.78
N LEU A 299 14.97 29.45 18.17
CA LEU A 299 14.45 28.40 17.29
C LEU A 299 14.49 28.83 15.83
N ASN A 300 15.21 28.10 14.99
CA ASN A 300 15.20 28.29 13.55
C ASN A 300 14.01 27.54 12.95
N LEU A 301 13.09 28.27 12.33
CA LEU A 301 12.03 27.68 11.52
C LEU A 301 12.43 27.78 10.05
N TYR A 302 12.24 26.69 9.30
CA TYR A 302 12.49 26.60 7.87
C TYR A 302 11.25 26.11 7.13
N HIS A 303 11.12 26.47 5.86
CA HIS A 303 10.10 25.95 4.95
C HIS A 303 10.77 25.56 3.63
N THR A 304 10.39 24.41 3.06
CA THR A 304 10.81 23.98 1.72
C THR A 304 9.74 23.11 1.06
N ASP A 305 9.75 23.10 -0.27
CA ASP A 305 9.16 22.00 -1.06
C ASP A 305 10.16 20.84 -1.18
N ILE A 306 9.64 19.59 -1.22
CA ILE A 306 10.44 18.36 -1.26
C ILE A 306 11.25 18.27 -2.57
N LEU A 307 10.68 18.66 -3.71
CA LEU A 307 11.37 18.65 -4.99
C LEU A 307 12.45 19.73 -5.04
N GLU A 308 12.17 20.91 -4.49
CA GLU A 308 13.13 22.02 -4.42
C GLU A 308 14.39 21.65 -3.63
N ILE A 309 14.23 21.11 -2.41
CA ILE A 309 15.38 20.69 -1.59
C ILE A 309 16.13 19.51 -2.23
N THR A 310 15.40 18.59 -2.90
CA THR A 310 16.03 17.49 -3.62
C THR A 310 16.87 18.02 -4.79
N ALA A 311 16.33 18.93 -5.59
CA ALA A 311 17.06 19.53 -6.70
C ALA A 311 18.32 20.23 -6.22
N ALA A 312 18.23 21.04 -5.17
CA ALA A 312 19.37 21.77 -4.61
C ALA A 312 20.45 20.81 -4.06
N ALA A 313 20.06 19.81 -3.27
CA ALA A 313 21.01 18.90 -2.63
C ALA A 313 21.72 17.96 -3.63
N PHE A 314 21.00 17.43 -4.62
CA PHE A 314 21.54 16.44 -5.56
C PHE A 314 22.34 17.02 -6.73
N VAL A 315 22.46 18.35 -6.78
CA VAL A 315 23.51 19.04 -7.57
C VAL A 315 24.87 18.94 -6.88
N LEU A 316 24.88 18.91 -5.54
CA LEU A 316 26.10 18.87 -4.74
C LEU A 316 26.55 17.45 -4.39
N LEU A 317 25.61 16.52 -4.24
CA LEU A 317 25.92 15.10 -3.99
C LEU A 317 26.42 14.38 -5.25
N HIS A 318 27.25 13.36 -5.03
CA HIS A 318 27.68 12.45 -6.10
C HIS A 318 26.48 11.73 -6.74
N GLU A 319 26.56 11.39 -8.02
CA GLU A 319 25.43 10.83 -8.78
C GLU A 319 24.91 9.49 -8.22
N ASP A 320 25.77 8.73 -7.53
CA ASP A 320 25.41 7.45 -6.89
C ASP A 320 24.38 7.59 -5.75
N TYR A 321 24.21 8.79 -5.18
CA TYR A 321 23.19 9.03 -4.17
C TYR A 321 21.78 9.03 -4.77
N ARG A 322 21.61 9.28 -6.07
CA ARG A 322 20.29 9.33 -6.73
C ARG A 322 19.60 7.96 -6.75
N PRO A 323 20.22 6.88 -7.26
CA PRO A 323 19.64 5.54 -7.13
C PRO A 323 19.57 5.05 -5.67
N ARG A 324 20.38 5.61 -4.75
CA ARG A 324 20.23 5.35 -3.32
C ARG A 324 18.93 5.94 -2.77
N LEU A 325 18.61 7.19 -3.07
CA LEU A 325 17.34 7.81 -2.66
C LEU A 325 16.14 7.01 -3.14
N LEU A 326 16.14 6.55 -4.40
CA LEU A 326 15.03 5.75 -4.91
C LEU A 326 14.83 4.42 -4.16
N ARG A 327 15.93 3.80 -3.72
CA ARG A 327 15.91 2.59 -2.88
C ARG A 327 15.47 2.89 -1.46
N GLU A 328 15.95 3.96 -0.85
CA GLU A 328 15.53 4.35 0.50
C GLU A 328 14.04 4.69 0.57
N ILE A 329 13.47 5.27 -0.49
CA ILE A 329 12.01 5.46 -0.62
C ILE A 329 11.29 4.10 -0.66
N ALA A 330 11.78 3.15 -1.45
CA ALA A 330 11.23 1.80 -1.49
C ALA A 330 11.27 1.12 -0.11
N ASP A 331 12.38 1.26 0.61
CA ASP A 331 12.55 0.69 1.96
C ASP A 331 11.64 1.37 3.01
N GLU A 332 11.39 2.68 2.89
CA GLU A 332 10.39 3.39 3.70
C GLU A 332 8.96 2.89 3.40
N LEU A 333 8.61 2.71 2.12
CA LEU A 333 7.29 2.22 1.72
C LEU A 333 7.05 0.76 2.16
N ASP A 334 8.08 -0.08 2.07
CA ASP A 334 8.03 -1.48 2.53
C ASP A 334 7.79 -1.55 4.04
N ARG A 335 8.47 -0.72 4.83
CA ARG A 335 8.26 -0.64 6.29
C ARG A 335 6.86 -0.15 6.67
N ARG A 336 6.27 0.76 5.89
CA ARG A 336 4.91 1.29 6.11
C ARG A 336 3.80 0.34 5.66
N GLY A 337 4.12 -0.64 4.82
CA GLY A 337 3.22 -1.75 4.48
C GLY A 337 2.05 -1.43 3.54
N VAL A 338 1.88 -0.19 3.08
CA VAL A 338 0.76 0.19 2.19
C VAL A 338 1.05 -0.23 0.76
N HIS A 339 0.46 -1.35 0.33
CA HIS A 339 0.79 -2.00 -0.94
C HIS A 339 0.59 -1.10 -2.17
N SER A 340 -0.49 -0.34 -2.24
CA SER A 340 -0.77 0.55 -3.39
C SER A 340 0.38 1.53 -3.65
N HIS A 341 0.90 2.17 -2.60
CA HIS A 341 2.03 3.12 -2.75
C HIS A 341 3.32 2.43 -3.18
N ARG A 342 3.59 1.21 -2.69
CA ARG A 342 4.74 0.40 -3.12
C ARG A 342 4.64 0.03 -4.61
N LEU A 343 3.43 -0.30 -5.09
CA LEU A 343 3.22 -0.68 -6.49
C LEU A 343 3.39 0.52 -7.42
N ASP A 344 2.75 1.64 -7.09
CA ASP A 344 2.90 2.88 -7.85
C ASP A 344 4.37 3.27 -7.95
N TRP A 345 5.12 3.14 -6.85
CA TRP A 345 6.56 3.37 -6.87
C TRP A 345 7.30 2.38 -7.78
N HIS A 346 6.96 1.09 -7.75
CA HIS A 346 7.53 0.09 -8.65
C HIS A 346 7.27 0.41 -10.14
N GLU A 347 6.06 0.87 -10.49
CA GLU A 347 5.70 1.24 -11.86
C GLU A 347 6.51 2.46 -12.34
N ILE A 348 6.60 3.50 -11.50
CA ILE A 348 7.43 4.70 -11.77
C ILE A 348 8.89 4.28 -12.03
N LEU A 349 9.47 3.48 -11.14
CA LEU A 349 10.86 3.03 -11.30
C LEU A 349 11.06 2.15 -12.55
N THR A 350 10.05 1.36 -12.92
CA THR A 350 10.08 0.56 -14.15
C THR A 350 10.07 1.46 -15.39
N GLY A 351 9.32 2.57 -15.36
CA GLY A 351 9.32 3.59 -16.40
C GLY A 351 10.72 4.19 -16.63
N ILE A 352 11.49 4.44 -15.56
CA ILE A 352 12.86 4.93 -15.66
C ILE A 352 13.77 3.94 -16.41
N VAL A 353 13.66 2.64 -16.10
CA VAL A 353 14.48 1.59 -16.75
C VAL A 353 14.23 1.55 -18.27
N VAL A 354 12.95 1.60 -18.67
CA VAL A 354 12.57 1.52 -20.08
C VAL A 354 12.95 2.81 -20.83
N GLY A 355 12.83 3.97 -20.19
CA GLY A 355 13.20 5.26 -20.76
C GLY A 355 14.70 5.50 -20.88
N GLY A 356 15.50 4.94 -19.96
CA GLY A 356 16.97 5.08 -19.94
C GLY A 356 17.73 4.15 -20.89
N GLY A 357 17.04 3.26 -21.60
CA GLY A 357 17.63 2.32 -22.58
C GLY A 357 17.76 2.86 -24.01
N ARG A 358 17.79 4.17 -24.21
CA ARG A 358 17.98 4.81 -25.53
C ARG A 358 19.31 5.52 -25.65
#